data_AF-A0A3P3QN05-F1
#
_entry.id   AF-A0A3P3QN05-F1
#
_cell.length_a   1.000
_cell.length_b   1.000
_cell.length_c   1.000
_cell.angle_alpha   90.00
_cell.angle_beta   90.00
_cell.angle_gamma   90.00
#
_symmetry.space_group_name_H-M   'P 1'
#
loop_
_entity.id
_entity.type
_entity.pdbx_description
1 polymer ?
#
loop_
_entity_poly.entity_id
_entity_poly.type
_entity_poly.pdbx_seq_one_letter_code
_entity_poly.pdbx_strand_id
1 'polypeptide(L)'
;MAIQPIKFLVSPSATATNGSKTITVTGNIDCSYIYSGTAIALGTRQVVEAVSGTKPDGSGNSTITLRDNWADPTTTAKLIAFNTIEGLAEAIRRAREVVQASEAALSGNISYMGDHSAATGNFPEAPGSGLGSHIYRISVAGTIESRAYAVGELIYYDQYLSQWRSFYEGLGNAASKNVTESRTDTTAGRLLQVGDFGLGKSVALNSVDLNTIVANGFYYCVNCTNRPAAENGYLEVISENSGYARQVYTARGSGVVHQRFIFNGAAQPWRLVFTQATILGAVSQSAGVPTGAIVERGSNANGEFVRFADGTQICWIGSVTRTGVVLNVSSAGGFRNSGNTAGTWTYPSSFVSAPTVHITSLTTNHLMMASNVISPSSFYPLIWSANAVTTDAFWTAIAIGRWY
;
A
#
# COMPACT_ATOMS: atom_id res chain seq x y z
N MET A 1 -10.76 -38.32 -35.99
CA MET A 1 -11.04 -39.38 -36.98
C MET A 1 -9.98 -39.26 -38.06
N ALA A 2 -9.01 -40.18 -38.12
CA ALA A 2 -7.97 -40.13 -39.15
C ALA A 2 -8.60 -40.39 -40.52
N ILE A 3 -8.53 -39.43 -41.43
CA ILE A 3 -9.00 -39.57 -42.81
C ILE A 3 -8.00 -40.51 -43.50
N GLN A 4 -8.36 -41.79 -43.62
CA GLN A 4 -7.59 -42.72 -44.44
C GLN A 4 -7.68 -42.27 -45.91
N PRO A 5 -6.58 -42.32 -46.68
CA PRO A 5 -6.55 -41.84 -48.05
C PRO A 5 -7.57 -42.60 -48.93
N ILE A 6 -8.27 -41.86 -49.80
CA ILE A 6 -9.20 -42.42 -50.80
C ILE A 6 -8.40 -43.37 -51.69
N LYS A 7 -8.52 -44.67 -51.42
CA LYS A 7 -7.92 -45.74 -52.22
C LYS A 7 -9.02 -46.73 -52.58
N PHE A 8 -8.87 -47.35 -53.74
CA PHE A 8 -9.74 -48.45 -54.13
C PHE A 8 -9.60 -49.58 -53.12
N LEU A 9 -10.73 -50.15 -52.71
CA LEU A 9 -10.73 -51.42 -52.00
C LEU A 9 -10.44 -52.49 -53.04
N VAL A 10 -9.35 -53.23 -52.85
CA VAL A 10 -8.92 -54.28 -53.77
C VAL A 10 -8.83 -55.58 -53.00
N SER A 11 -9.51 -56.62 -53.49
CA SER A 11 -9.32 -57.99 -53.00
C SER A 11 -8.68 -58.86 -54.08
N PRO A 12 -7.67 -59.68 -53.74
CA PRO A 12 -7.08 -60.64 -54.67
C PRO A 12 -8.08 -61.69 -55.17
N SER A 13 -9.10 -62.01 -54.36
CA SER A 13 -10.10 -63.03 -54.69
C SER A 13 -11.44 -62.73 -54.03
N ALA A 14 -12.49 -62.74 -54.84
CA ALA A 14 -13.87 -62.70 -54.39
C ALA A 14 -14.74 -63.58 -55.29
N THR A 15 -15.77 -64.20 -54.71
CA THR A 15 -16.68 -65.11 -55.40
C THR A 15 -18.08 -64.54 -55.42
N ALA A 16 -18.63 -64.35 -56.62
CA ALA A 16 -20.04 -64.03 -56.84
C ALA A 16 -20.76 -65.25 -57.41
N THR A 17 -21.87 -65.66 -56.79
CA THR A 17 -22.66 -66.81 -57.22
C THR A 17 -23.82 -66.35 -58.11
N ASN A 18 -24.03 -67.02 -59.25
CA ASN A 18 -25.15 -66.70 -60.16
C ASN A 18 -26.49 -66.74 -59.41
N GLY A 19 -27.30 -65.70 -59.58
CA GLY A 19 -28.61 -65.54 -58.94
C GLY A 19 -28.55 -65.03 -57.50
N SER A 20 -27.37 -64.85 -56.91
CA SER A 20 -27.20 -64.33 -55.55
C SER A 20 -26.96 -62.83 -55.54
N LYS A 21 -27.44 -62.14 -54.50
CA LYS A 21 -27.04 -60.74 -54.21
C LYS A 21 -25.73 -60.64 -53.43
N THR A 22 -25.05 -61.74 -53.16
CA THR A 22 -23.88 -61.70 -52.26
C THR A 22 -22.61 -62.07 -53.01
N ILE A 23 -21.59 -61.23 -52.85
CA ILE A 23 -20.21 -61.54 -53.18
C ILE A 23 -19.48 -61.84 -51.87
N THR A 24 -18.80 -62.99 -51.81
CA THR A 24 -17.93 -63.35 -50.68
C THR A 24 -16.50 -62.95 -51.03
N VAL A 25 -15.92 -62.07 -50.23
CA VAL A 25 -14.56 -61.56 -50.37
C VAL A 25 -13.67 -62.24 -49.34
N THR A 26 -12.62 -62.90 -49.78
CA THR A 26 -11.70 -63.61 -48.88
C THR A 26 -10.42 -62.79 -48.66
N GLY A 27 -9.70 -63.08 -47.58
CA GLY A 27 -8.38 -62.48 -47.32
C GLY A 27 -8.35 -61.31 -46.34
N ASN A 28 -9.25 -61.28 -45.34
CA ASN A 28 -9.31 -60.27 -44.27
C ASN A 28 -9.50 -58.82 -44.78
N ILE A 29 -10.17 -58.65 -45.92
CA ILE A 29 -10.44 -57.32 -46.48
C ILE A 29 -11.69 -56.73 -45.84
N ASP A 30 -11.59 -55.60 -45.16
CA ASP A 30 -12.73 -54.94 -44.54
C ASP A 30 -13.65 -54.29 -45.58
N CYS A 31 -14.81 -54.92 -45.83
CA CYS A 31 -15.82 -54.42 -46.74
C CYS A 31 -16.89 -53.57 -46.05
N SER A 32 -16.78 -53.28 -44.74
CA SER A 32 -17.79 -52.47 -44.02
C SER A 32 -17.87 -51.01 -44.48
N TYR A 33 -16.88 -50.54 -45.23
CA TYR A 33 -16.86 -49.23 -45.86
C TYR A 33 -17.56 -49.21 -47.24
N ILE A 34 -18.12 -50.33 -47.69
CA ILE A 34 -18.95 -50.37 -48.90
C ILE A 34 -20.35 -49.90 -48.52
N TYR A 35 -20.82 -48.87 -49.22
CA TYR A 35 -22.15 -48.30 -49.12
C TYR A 35 -22.82 -48.30 -50.48
N SER A 36 -24.14 -48.10 -50.48
CA SER A 36 -24.96 -47.98 -51.68
C SER A 36 -24.33 -47.01 -52.68
N GLY A 37 -24.30 -47.37 -53.95
CA GLY A 37 -23.62 -46.60 -55.00
C GLY A 37 -22.14 -46.95 -55.17
N THR A 38 -21.62 -47.97 -54.48
CA THR A 38 -20.25 -48.46 -54.73
C THR A 38 -20.21 -49.30 -55.98
N ALA A 39 -19.36 -48.94 -56.95
CA ALA A 39 -19.10 -49.76 -58.12
C ALA A 39 -18.13 -50.88 -57.76
N ILE A 40 -18.51 -52.10 -58.09
CA ILE A 40 -17.70 -53.30 -57.95
C ILE A 40 -17.35 -53.81 -59.34
N ALA A 41 -16.06 -53.95 -59.61
CA ALA A 41 -15.55 -54.68 -60.76
C ALA A 41 -14.95 -56.00 -60.28
N LEU A 42 -15.42 -57.13 -60.83
CA LEU A 42 -14.91 -58.47 -60.51
C LEU A 42 -14.31 -59.11 -61.78
N GLY A 43 -13.00 -59.32 -61.77
CA GLY A 43 -12.25 -59.81 -62.94
C GLY A 43 -12.24 -58.80 -64.09
N THR A 44 -12.44 -59.29 -65.32
CA THR A 44 -12.54 -58.47 -66.56
C THR A 44 -13.98 -58.15 -66.97
N ARG A 45 -14.97 -58.42 -66.10
CA ARG A 45 -16.41 -58.35 -66.40
C ARG A 45 -17.09 -57.09 -65.82
N GLN A 46 -18.40 -56.99 -66.05
CA GLN A 46 -19.31 -55.87 -65.75
C GLN A 46 -19.09 -55.22 -64.38
N VAL A 47 -19.31 -53.90 -64.33
CA VAL A 47 -19.40 -53.14 -63.09
C VAL A 47 -20.81 -53.30 -62.53
N VAL A 48 -20.92 -53.81 -61.30
CA VAL A 48 -22.19 -53.93 -60.57
C VAL A 48 -22.21 -52.99 -59.37
N GLU A 49 -23.41 -52.63 -58.93
CA GLU A 49 -23.57 -51.77 -57.76
C GLU A 49 -23.71 -52.59 -56.48
N ALA A 50 -22.90 -52.26 -55.48
CA ALA A 50 -23.05 -52.74 -54.12
C ALA A 50 -23.88 -51.80 -53.25
N VAL A 51 -24.61 -52.38 -52.30
CA VAL A 51 -25.48 -51.72 -51.32
C VAL A 51 -24.81 -51.63 -49.96
N SER A 52 -24.12 -52.69 -49.53
CA SER A 52 -23.46 -52.75 -48.23
C SER A 52 -22.36 -53.81 -48.22
N GLY A 53 -21.45 -53.73 -47.25
CA GLY A 53 -20.55 -54.83 -46.95
C GLY A 53 -20.33 -55.03 -45.45
N THR A 54 -19.68 -56.13 -45.11
CA THR A 54 -19.38 -56.50 -43.72
C THR A 54 -17.89 -56.42 -43.44
N LYS A 55 -17.53 -56.32 -42.16
CA LYS A 55 -16.17 -56.63 -41.70
C LYS A 55 -15.86 -58.10 -41.95
N PRO A 56 -14.58 -58.50 -41.97
CA PRO A 56 -14.21 -59.90 -42.05
C PRO A 56 -14.75 -60.65 -40.83
N ASP A 57 -15.35 -61.80 -41.06
CA ASP A 57 -15.75 -62.72 -40.00
C ASP A 57 -14.52 -63.40 -39.36
N GLY A 58 -14.75 -64.29 -38.38
CA GLY A 58 -13.69 -65.04 -37.72
C GLY A 58 -12.92 -66.00 -38.64
N SER A 59 -13.38 -66.22 -39.88
CA SER A 59 -12.71 -67.00 -40.93
C SER A 59 -12.05 -66.11 -42.00
N GLY A 60 -12.07 -64.79 -41.82
CA GLY A 60 -11.44 -63.81 -42.69
C GLY A 60 -12.20 -63.53 -43.99
N ASN A 61 -13.48 -63.86 -44.02
CA ASN A 61 -14.37 -63.58 -45.14
C ASN A 61 -15.24 -62.37 -44.84
N SER A 62 -15.31 -61.45 -45.79
CA SER A 62 -16.25 -60.34 -45.80
C SER A 62 -17.32 -60.60 -46.85
N THR A 63 -18.52 -60.06 -46.65
CA THR A 63 -19.59 -60.14 -47.64
C THR A 63 -19.88 -58.76 -48.21
N ILE A 64 -20.20 -58.72 -49.50
CA ILE A 64 -20.71 -57.54 -50.19
C ILE A 64 -22.11 -57.90 -50.69
N THR A 65 -23.10 -57.11 -50.32
CA THR A 65 -24.46 -57.21 -50.84
C THR A 65 -24.60 -56.30 -52.05
N LEU A 66 -25.08 -56.85 -53.16
CA LEU A 66 -25.36 -56.19 -54.42
C LEU A 66 -26.78 -55.64 -54.46
N ARG A 67 -26.99 -54.61 -55.27
CA ARG A 67 -28.34 -54.06 -55.49
C ARG A 67 -29.24 -55.09 -56.18
N ASP A 68 -28.72 -55.70 -57.24
CA ASP A 68 -29.40 -56.71 -58.03
C ASP A 68 -28.67 -58.05 -57.95
N ASN A 69 -29.37 -59.13 -58.31
CA ASN A 69 -28.77 -60.47 -58.34
C ASN A 69 -27.63 -60.50 -59.36
N TRP A 70 -26.54 -61.18 -59.01
CA TRP A 70 -25.44 -61.43 -59.93
C TRP A 70 -25.94 -62.28 -61.11
N ALA A 71 -26.06 -61.67 -62.28
CA ALA A 71 -26.68 -62.30 -63.45
C ALA A 71 -25.70 -63.18 -64.26
N ASP A 72 -24.41 -63.00 -64.05
CA ASP A 72 -23.36 -63.75 -64.74
C ASP A 72 -23.14 -65.15 -64.10
N PRO A 73 -22.51 -66.10 -64.82
CA PRO A 73 -22.07 -67.37 -64.22
C PRO A 73 -21.22 -67.13 -62.97
N THR A 74 -21.32 -68.06 -62.01
CA THR A 74 -20.55 -67.99 -60.75
C THR A 74 -19.07 -67.75 -61.04
N THR A 75 -18.54 -66.63 -60.54
CA THR A 75 -17.22 -66.13 -60.90
C THR A 75 -16.39 -65.91 -59.64
N THR A 76 -15.17 -66.42 -59.64
CA THR A 76 -14.14 -66.12 -58.62
C THR A 76 -12.99 -65.38 -59.28
N ALA A 77 -12.76 -64.12 -58.91
CA ALA A 77 -11.72 -63.28 -59.52
C ALA A 77 -11.27 -62.15 -58.59
N LYS A 78 -10.29 -61.35 -59.03
CA LYS A 78 -9.86 -60.12 -58.35
C LYS A 78 -11.00 -59.10 -58.32
N LEU A 79 -11.24 -58.50 -57.16
CA LEU A 79 -12.27 -57.48 -56.97
C LEU A 79 -11.63 -56.10 -56.79
N ILE A 80 -12.20 -55.10 -57.44
CA ILE A 80 -11.89 -53.68 -57.23
C ILE A 80 -13.22 -52.97 -56.93
N ALA A 81 -13.27 -52.28 -55.80
CA ALA A 81 -14.41 -51.49 -55.39
C ALA A 81 -14.00 -50.03 -55.24
N PHE A 82 -14.81 -49.14 -55.81
CA PHE A 82 -14.66 -47.71 -55.67
C PHE A 82 -16.01 -47.04 -55.56
N ASN A 83 -16.08 -45.98 -54.78
CA ASN A 83 -17.34 -45.28 -54.62
C ASN A 83 -17.59 -44.37 -55.82
N THR A 84 -18.78 -44.46 -56.42
CA THR A 84 -19.05 -43.76 -57.67
C THR A 84 -19.59 -42.35 -57.52
N ILE A 85 -20.21 -41.97 -56.39
CA ILE A 85 -20.89 -40.66 -56.35
C ILE A 85 -21.07 -39.94 -55.00
N GLU A 86 -20.85 -40.50 -53.80
CA GLU A 86 -21.34 -39.82 -52.57
C GLU A 86 -20.41 -39.81 -51.35
N GLY A 87 -19.22 -39.21 -51.49
CA GLY A 87 -18.49 -38.68 -50.33
C GLY A 87 -18.81 -37.22 -50.03
N LEU A 88 -19.04 -36.41 -51.07
CA LEU A 88 -19.14 -34.95 -50.96
C LEU A 88 -20.53 -34.49 -50.47
N ALA A 89 -21.61 -35.05 -51.00
CA ALA A 89 -22.97 -34.67 -50.58
C ALA A 89 -23.22 -35.01 -49.11
N GLU A 90 -22.75 -36.17 -48.66
CA GLU A 90 -22.83 -36.60 -47.27
C GLU A 90 -21.86 -35.84 -46.34
N ALA A 91 -20.65 -35.51 -46.80
CA ALA A 91 -19.77 -34.63 -46.05
C ALA A 91 -20.36 -33.22 -45.87
N ILE A 92 -21.00 -32.66 -46.91
CA ILE A 92 -21.69 -31.37 -46.83
C ILE A 92 -22.91 -31.44 -45.90
N ARG A 93 -23.68 -32.54 -45.94
CA ARG A 93 -24.81 -32.76 -45.02
C ARG A 93 -24.33 -32.82 -43.58
N ARG A 94 -23.29 -33.61 -43.29
CA ARG A 94 -22.71 -33.72 -41.94
C ARG A 94 -22.07 -32.43 -41.45
N ALA A 95 -21.41 -31.67 -42.33
CA ALA A 95 -20.89 -30.35 -41.97
C ALA A 95 -22.01 -29.38 -41.57
N ARG A 96 -23.14 -29.38 -42.32
CA ARG A 96 -24.33 -28.61 -41.95
C ARG A 96 -24.95 -29.09 -40.63
N GLU A 97 -25.03 -30.38 -40.39
CA GLU A 97 -25.54 -30.94 -39.13
C GLU A 97 -24.66 -30.56 -37.93
N VAL A 98 -23.33 -30.54 -38.08
CA VAL A 98 -22.41 -30.11 -37.02
C VAL A 98 -22.57 -28.61 -36.74
N VAL A 99 -22.66 -27.78 -37.79
CA VAL A 99 -22.90 -26.33 -37.63
C VAL A 99 -24.24 -26.10 -36.93
N GLN A 100 -25.32 -26.74 -37.39
CA GLN A 100 -26.64 -26.64 -36.75
C GLN A 100 -26.65 -27.16 -35.32
N ALA A 101 -25.92 -28.24 -35.01
CA ALA A 101 -25.80 -28.74 -33.65
C ALA A 101 -25.01 -27.79 -32.76
N SER A 102 -23.97 -27.14 -33.29
CA SER A 102 -23.19 -26.13 -32.56
C SER A 102 -23.99 -24.84 -32.33
N GLU A 103 -24.73 -24.40 -33.34
CA GLU A 103 -25.65 -23.27 -33.24
C GLU A 103 -26.78 -23.59 -32.25
N ALA A 104 -27.38 -24.78 -32.28
CA ALA A 104 -28.38 -25.20 -31.30
C ALA A 104 -27.81 -25.35 -29.88
N ALA A 105 -26.53 -25.72 -29.73
CA ALA A 105 -25.86 -25.79 -28.43
C ALA A 105 -25.48 -24.41 -27.86
N LEU A 106 -25.40 -23.37 -28.68
CA LEU A 106 -25.06 -22.00 -28.26
C LEU A 106 -26.31 -21.11 -28.18
N SER A 107 -27.23 -21.28 -29.11
CA SER A 107 -28.57 -20.68 -29.17
C SER A 107 -29.35 -21.10 -27.94
N GLY A 108 -29.71 -20.13 -27.10
CA GLY A 108 -30.43 -20.41 -25.87
C GLY A 108 -29.54 -20.98 -24.77
N ASN A 109 -28.22 -20.77 -24.77
CA ASN A 109 -27.39 -20.91 -23.57
C ASN A 109 -26.92 -19.54 -23.06
N ILE A 110 -26.57 -18.63 -23.98
CA ILE A 110 -26.26 -17.22 -23.69
C ILE A 110 -26.84 -16.38 -24.82
N SER A 111 -27.73 -15.43 -24.53
CA SER A 111 -28.34 -14.59 -25.57
C SER A 111 -28.43 -13.13 -25.13
N TYR A 112 -27.85 -12.22 -25.91
CA TYR A 112 -27.99 -10.79 -25.68
C TYR A 112 -29.37 -10.33 -26.17
N MET A 113 -30.19 -9.87 -25.25
CA MET A 113 -31.58 -9.47 -25.49
C MET A 113 -31.72 -7.97 -25.75
N GLY A 114 -30.61 -7.22 -25.76
CA GLY A 114 -30.59 -5.79 -26.01
C GLY A 114 -30.50 -4.97 -24.72
N ASP A 115 -30.97 -3.73 -24.84
CA ASP A 115 -30.94 -2.76 -23.75
C ASP A 115 -32.24 -2.85 -22.93
N HIS A 116 -32.14 -2.75 -21.61
CA HIS A 116 -33.28 -2.82 -20.68
C HIS A 116 -33.27 -1.67 -19.67
N SER A 117 -34.45 -1.16 -19.34
CA SER A 117 -34.62 -0.10 -18.33
C SER A 117 -34.79 -0.73 -16.95
N ALA A 118 -33.91 -0.44 -16.00
CA ALA A 118 -34.05 -0.91 -14.61
C ALA A 118 -34.98 -0.01 -13.77
N ALA A 119 -35.79 0.84 -14.40
CA ALA A 119 -36.74 1.69 -13.68
C ALA A 119 -37.66 0.86 -12.76
N THR A 120 -38.03 1.41 -11.61
CA THR A 120 -38.81 0.70 -10.57
C THR A 120 -40.06 0.06 -11.16
N GLY A 121 -40.22 -1.25 -10.95
CA GLY A 121 -41.36 -2.03 -11.42
C GLY A 121 -41.21 -2.58 -12.84
N ASN A 122 -40.14 -2.25 -13.55
CA ASN A 122 -39.81 -2.84 -14.85
C ASN A 122 -38.82 -4.00 -14.65
N PHE A 123 -39.28 -5.22 -14.93
CA PHE A 123 -38.47 -6.43 -14.80
C PHE A 123 -38.18 -6.99 -16.19
N PRO A 124 -36.93 -7.40 -16.49
CA PRO A 124 -36.65 -8.10 -17.73
C PRO A 124 -37.36 -9.44 -17.73
N GLU A 125 -37.76 -9.89 -18.92
CA GLU A 125 -38.39 -11.20 -19.09
C GLU A 125 -37.39 -12.29 -18.72
N ALA A 126 -37.74 -13.06 -17.67
CA ALA A 126 -36.94 -14.21 -17.28
C ALA A 126 -37.03 -15.28 -18.39
N PRO A 127 -35.91 -15.91 -18.78
CA PRO A 127 -35.95 -16.99 -19.73
C PRO A 127 -36.83 -18.13 -19.20
N GLY A 128 -37.67 -18.70 -20.07
CA GLY A 128 -38.48 -19.87 -19.75
C GLY A 128 -37.61 -21.07 -19.35
N SER A 129 -38.16 -22.00 -18.55
CA SER A 129 -37.41 -23.17 -18.07
C SER A 129 -36.78 -23.96 -19.22
N GLY A 130 -35.45 -24.09 -19.22
CA GLY A 130 -34.68 -24.79 -20.26
C GLY A 130 -34.18 -23.90 -21.40
N LEU A 131 -34.49 -22.60 -21.39
CA LEU A 131 -33.88 -21.57 -22.23
C LEU A 131 -32.79 -20.90 -21.39
N GLY A 132 -31.58 -20.73 -21.91
CA GLY A 132 -30.35 -20.31 -21.24
C GLY A 132 -30.35 -18.92 -20.60
N SER A 133 -29.17 -18.36 -20.36
CA SER A 133 -29.05 -17.06 -19.70
C SER A 133 -29.34 -15.91 -20.69
N HIS A 134 -30.40 -15.15 -20.43
CA HIS A 134 -30.62 -13.87 -21.07
C HIS A 134 -29.67 -12.82 -20.50
N ILE A 135 -29.05 -12.03 -21.38
CA ILE A 135 -28.15 -10.93 -21.04
C ILE A 135 -28.77 -9.61 -21.52
N TYR A 136 -28.82 -8.61 -20.65
CA TYR A 136 -29.26 -7.26 -21.00
C TYR A 136 -28.20 -6.23 -20.61
N ARG A 137 -28.21 -5.09 -21.30
CA ARG A 137 -27.49 -3.89 -20.85
C ARG A 137 -28.46 -2.87 -20.27
N ILE A 138 -28.16 -2.32 -19.11
CA ILE A 138 -29.01 -1.34 -18.46
C ILE A 138 -28.94 0.01 -19.18
N SER A 139 -30.05 0.48 -19.74
CA SER A 139 -30.16 1.80 -20.38
C SER A 139 -30.62 2.90 -19.43
N VAL A 140 -31.36 2.54 -18.37
CA VAL A 140 -31.87 3.45 -17.34
C VAL A 140 -31.62 2.82 -15.98
N ALA A 141 -31.00 3.57 -15.05
CA ALA A 141 -30.72 3.09 -13.71
C ALA A 141 -32.00 2.90 -12.87
N GLY A 142 -31.95 1.98 -11.92
CA GLY A 142 -33.04 1.75 -10.97
C GLY A 142 -32.87 0.45 -10.22
N THR A 143 -33.95 -0.25 -9.89
CA THR A 143 -33.92 -1.42 -9.01
C THR A 143 -34.69 -2.58 -9.63
N ILE A 144 -34.01 -3.72 -9.78
CA ILE A 144 -34.59 -5.02 -10.18
C ILE A 144 -34.36 -5.96 -8.99
N GLU A 145 -35.39 -6.66 -8.54
CA GLU A 145 -35.31 -7.65 -7.42
C GLU A 145 -34.61 -7.11 -6.16
N SER A 146 -34.88 -5.87 -5.78
CA SER A 146 -34.30 -5.18 -4.60
C SER A 146 -32.80 -4.83 -4.72
N ARG A 147 -32.17 -5.06 -5.87
CA ARG A 147 -30.79 -4.63 -6.16
C ARG A 147 -30.80 -3.41 -7.06
N ALA A 148 -29.99 -2.41 -6.73
CA ALA A 148 -29.80 -1.22 -7.57
C ALA A 148 -28.82 -1.54 -8.72
N TYR A 149 -29.16 -1.10 -9.93
CA TYR A 149 -28.32 -1.22 -11.12
C TYR A 149 -28.07 0.14 -11.75
N ALA A 150 -26.85 0.35 -12.26
CA ALA A 150 -26.43 1.58 -12.90
C ALA A 150 -26.58 1.51 -14.43
N VAL A 151 -26.73 2.68 -15.08
CA VAL A 151 -26.71 2.76 -16.56
C VAL A 151 -25.39 2.21 -17.09
N GLY A 152 -25.46 1.36 -18.10
CA GLY A 152 -24.34 0.70 -18.76
C GLY A 152 -23.96 -0.65 -18.16
N GLU A 153 -24.52 -1.03 -17.00
CA GLU A 153 -24.29 -2.32 -16.37
C GLU A 153 -24.83 -3.47 -17.22
N LEU A 154 -24.10 -4.58 -17.24
CA LEU A 154 -24.49 -5.80 -17.92
C LEU A 154 -25.06 -6.79 -16.90
N ILE A 155 -26.26 -7.26 -17.14
CA ILE A 155 -26.98 -8.19 -16.26
C ILE A 155 -27.24 -9.51 -16.97
N TYR A 156 -27.30 -10.59 -16.19
CA TYR A 156 -27.69 -11.91 -16.66
C TYR A 156 -28.66 -12.57 -15.68
N TYR A 157 -29.51 -13.47 -16.18
CA TYR A 157 -30.36 -14.29 -15.32
C TYR A 157 -29.60 -15.54 -14.84
N ASP A 158 -29.43 -15.67 -13.52
CA ASP A 158 -28.86 -16.86 -12.91
C ASP A 158 -29.96 -17.91 -12.67
N GLN A 159 -29.96 -18.96 -13.49
CA GLN A 159 -30.98 -20.00 -13.41
C GLN A 159 -30.94 -20.82 -12.12
N TYR A 160 -29.77 -20.97 -11.50
CA TYR A 160 -29.64 -21.77 -10.28
C TYR A 160 -30.26 -21.07 -9.08
N LEU A 161 -30.15 -19.74 -9.06
CA LEU A 161 -30.63 -18.92 -7.96
C LEU A 161 -31.94 -18.21 -8.29
N SER A 162 -32.43 -18.36 -9.53
CA SER A 162 -33.67 -17.74 -10.03
C SER A 162 -33.72 -16.22 -9.76
N GLN A 163 -32.62 -15.53 -10.06
CA GLN A 163 -32.47 -14.09 -9.80
C GLN A 163 -31.59 -13.40 -10.85
N TRP A 164 -31.77 -12.10 -11.04
CA TRP A 164 -30.91 -11.28 -11.89
C TRP A 164 -29.60 -10.93 -11.20
N ARG A 165 -28.47 -11.19 -11.86
CA ARG A 165 -27.13 -10.84 -11.39
C ARG A 165 -26.41 -9.90 -12.33
N SER A 166 -25.42 -9.20 -11.78
CA SER A 166 -24.50 -8.36 -12.55
C SER A 166 -23.19 -9.08 -12.80
N PHE A 167 -22.59 -8.82 -13.97
CA PHE A 167 -21.23 -9.27 -14.25
C PHE A 167 -20.18 -8.62 -13.33
N TYR A 168 -20.49 -7.49 -12.69
CA TYR A 168 -19.54 -6.81 -11.81
C TYR A 168 -19.31 -7.50 -10.46
N GLU A 169 -20.21 -8.38 -10.01
CA GLU A 169 -20.10 -9.04 -8.70
C GLU A 169 -18.88 -9.97 -8.59
N GLY A 170 -18.38 -10.50 -9.71
CA GLY A 170 -17.22 -11.40 -9.73
C GLY A 170 -15.86 -10.72 -9.92
N LEU A 171 -15.83 -9.42 -10.25
CA LEU A 171 -14.61 -8.70 -10.63
C LEU A 171 -13.95 -7.94 -9.46
N GLY A 172 -14.49 -8.08 -8.25
CA GLY A 172 -13.95 -7.49 -7.02
C GLY A 172 -14.24 -5.99 -6.84
N ASN A 173 -13.73 -5.43 -5.73
CA ASN A 173 -14.05 -4.07 -5.26
C ASN A 173 -13.67 -2.95 -6.24
N ALA A 174 -12.75 -3.21 -7.18
CA ALA A 174 -12.36 -2.26 -8.22
C ALA A 174 -13.47 -2.07 -9.28
N ALA A 175 -14.21 -3.13 -9.59
CA ALA A 175 -15.25 -3.10 -10.63
C ALA A 175 -16.61 -2.61 -10.10
N SER A 176 -16.87 -2.77 -8.80
CA SER A 176 -18.13 -2.36 -8.15
C SER A 176 -18.09 -0.94 -7.58
N LYS A 177 -17.03 -0.16 -7.85
CA LYS A 177 -16.80 1.18 -7.27
C LYS A 177 -16.91 1.16 -5.74
N ASN A 178 -16.47 0.08 -5.10
CA ASN A 178 -16.43 -0.04 -3.65
C ASN A 178 -15.17 0.64 -3.10
N VAL A 179 -15.12 1.95 -3.30
CA VAL A 179 -14.05 2.86 -2.90
C VAL A 179 -14.43 3.60 -1.62
N THR A 180 -13.46 4.22 -0.96
CA THR A 180 -13.71 5.11 0.19
C THR A 180 -14.78 6.15 -0.14
N GLU A 181 -15.71 6.36 0.80
CA GLU A 181 -16.83 7.33 0.66
C GLU A 181 -16.50 8.68 1.31
N SER A 182 -15.45 8.73 2.13
CA SER A 182 -14.95 9.95 2.74
C SER A 182 -13.45 9.85 3.01
N ARG A 183 -12.82 11.01 3.23
CA ARG A 183 -11.39 11.14 3.56
C ARG A 183 -10.97 10.47 4.87
N THR A 184 -11.92 10.04 5.69
CA THR A 184 -11.68 9.36 6.97
C THR A 184 -12.35 7.99 7.01
N ASP A 185 -12.74 7.45 5.86
CA ASP A 185 -13.38 6.14 5.77
C ASP A 185 -12.40 5.03 6.16
N THR A 186 -12.69 4.36 7.27
CA THR A 186 -11.90 3.25 7.82
C THR A 186 -12.51 1.89 7.51
N THR A 187 -13.49 1.81 6.61
CA THR A 187 -14.22 0.57 6.33
C THR A 187 -13.30 -0.45 5.64
N ALA A 188 -13.07 -1.58 6.31
CA ALA A 188 -12.20 -2.64 5.81
C ALA A 188 -12.69 -3.19 4.46
N GLY A 189 -11.74 -3.41 3.54
CA GLY A 189 -12.01 -4.00 2.21
C GLY A 189 -12.32 -2.98 1.10
N ARG A 190 -12.56 -1.70 1.40
CA ARG A 190 -12.73 -0.66 0.38
C ARG A 190 -11.38 -0.26 -0.25
N LEU A 191 -11.41 0.12 -1.53
CA LEU A 191 -10.26 0.70 -2.23
C LEU A 191 -10.14 2.20 -1.97
N LEU A 192 -8.94 2.77 -2.04
CA LEU A 192 -8.74 4.21 -1.86
C LEU A 192 -9.12 4.98 -3.14
N GLN A 193 -9.91 6.05 -3.03
CA GLN A 193 -10.04 7.03 -4.11
C GLN A 193 -8.72 7.80 -4.32
N VAL A 194 -8.47 8.30 -5.53
CA VAL A 194 -7.33 9.19 -5.78
C VAL A 194 -7.48 10.45 -4.92
N GLY A 195 -6.55 10.65 -3.98
CA GLY A 195 -6.60 11.73 -3.00
C GLY A 195 -7.14 11.33 -1.62
N ASP A 196 -7.70 10.13 -1.50
CA ASP A 196 -7.96 9.46 -0.23
C ASP A 196 -6.75 8.58 0.11
N PHE A 197 -6.16 8.83 1.29
CA PHE A 197 -5.05 8.07 1.89
C PHE A 197 -3.85 7.67 1.01
N GLY A 198 -3.54 8.36 -0.10
CA GLY A 198 -2.20 8.23 -0.71
C GLY A 198 -1.10 8.69 0.26
N LEU A 199 -1.43 9.77 0.98
CA LEU A 199 -0.94 10.32 2.27
C LEU A 199 -1.89 11.48 2.70
N GLY A 200 -2.77 11.96 1.80
CA GLY A 200 -3.95 12.81 2.09
C GLY A 200 -3.65 14.29 2.41
N LYS A 201 -4.67 15.15 2.27
CA LYS A 201 -4.66 16.51 2.88
C LYS A 201 -4.95 16.36 4.37
N SER A 202 -4.29 17.15 5.22
CA SER A 202 -4.57 17.15 6.65
C SER A 202 -6.06 17.36 6.95
N VAL A 203 -6.62 16.50 7.80
CA VAL A 203 -8.00 16.63 8.31
C VAL A 203 -8.06 17.79 9.29
N ALA A 204 -8.99 18.72 9.10
CA ALA A 204 -9.12 19.87 10.00
C ALA A 204 -9.72 19.46 11.36
N LEU A 205 -9.02 19.79 12.44
CA LEU A 205 -9.51 19.67 13.81
C LEU A 205 -9.76 21.08 14.35
N ASN A 206 -11.02 21.42 14.63
CA ASN A 206 -11.41 22.74 15.11
C ASN A 206 -11.84 22.64 16.58
N SER A 207 -11.05 23.22 17.49
CA SER A 207 -11.32 23.24 18.93
C SER A 207 -11.51 21.86 19.56
N VAL A 208 -10.78 20.86 19.07
CA VAL A 208 -10.83 19.47 19.57
C VAL A 208 -9.74 19.26 20.63
N ASP A 209 -9.94 18.32 21.55
CA ASP A 209 -8.89 17.89 22.47
C ASP A 209 -7.92 16.91 21.79
N LEU A 210 -6.63 17.25 21.72
CA LEU A 210 -5.64 16.37 21.11
C LEU A 210 -5.43 15.05 21.87
N ASN A 211 -5.85 14.94 23.12
CA ASN A 211 -5.79 13.70 23.90
C ASN A 211 -6.70 12.61 23.33
N THR A 212 -7.80 12.98 22.64
CA THR A 212 -8.76 12.03 22.09
C THR A 212 -8.41 11.55 20.68
N ILE A 213 -7.39 12.14 20.05
CA ILE A 213 -7.04 11.86 18.65
C ILE A 213 -6.10 10.66 18.57
N VAL A 214 -6.67 9.47 18.44
CA VAL A 214 -5.92 8.21 18.33
C VAL A 214 -6.05 7.54 16.97
N ALA A 215 -6.88 8.07 16.07
CA ALA A 215 -6.96 7.51 14.72
C ALA A 215 -5.67 7.82 13.93
N ASN A 216 -5.21 6.85 13.13
CA ASN A 216 -4.09 7.03 12.21
C ASN A 216 -4.40 8.16 11.22
N GLY A 217 -3.48 9.11 11.03
CA GLY A 217 -3.64 10.14 10.01
C GLY A 217 -2.84 11.42 10.21
N PHE A 218 -3.06 12.33 9.27
CA PHE A 218 -2.51 13.69 9.26
C PHE A 218 -3.63 14.68 9.54
N TYR A 219 -3.42 15.57 10.50
CA TYR A 219 -4.42 16.51 10.98
C TYR A 219 -3.85 17.94 10.98
N TYR A 220 -4.73 18.91 10.78
CA TYR A 220 -4.42 20.33 10.96
C TYR A 220 -5.26 20.86 12.10
N CYS A 221 -4.58 21.25 13.18
CA CYS A 221 -5.19 21.72 14.40
C CYS A 221 -5.42 23.24 14.36
N VAL A 222 -6.66 23.65 14.61
CA VAL A 222 -7.09 25.03 14.80
C VAL A 222 -7.71 25.16 16.19
N ASN A 223 -7.07 25.93 17.07
CA ASN A 223 -7.54 26.20 18.44
C ASN A 223 -7.80 24.94 19.30
N CYS A 224 -7.12 23.82 19.04
CA CYS A 224 -7.24 22.61 19.84
C CYS A 224 -6.73 22.81 21.26
N THR A 225 -7.27 22.04 22.20
CA THR A 225 -6.77 21.95 23.57
C THR A 225 -5.71 20.85 23.71
N ASN A 226 -4.90 20.90 24.77
CA ASN A 226 -3.80 19.96 25.02
C ASN A 226 -2.74 19.89 23.89
N ARG A 227 -2.61 20.97 23.13
CA ARG A 227 -1.51 21.18 22.18
C ARG A 227 -0.23 21.66 22.90
N PRO A 228 0.97 21.31 22.38
CA PRO A 228 2.23 21.68 23.02
C PRO A 228 2.68 23.12 22.75
N ALA A 229 2.09 23.80 21.78
CA ALA A 229 2.44 25.16 21.39
C ALA A 229 1.20 26.06 21.34
N ALA A 230 1.38 27.37 21.59
CA ALA A 230 0.31 28.36 21.49
C ALA A 230 -0.19 28.57 20.05
N GLU A 231 0.61 28.18 19.06
CA GLU A 231 0.29 28.28 17.64
C GLU A 231 -0.54 27.08 17.15
N ASN A 232 -1.37 27.33 16.14
CA ASN A 232 -2.00 26.27 15.34
C ASN A 232 -0.92 25.48 14.58
N GLY A 233 -1.19 24.23 14.22
CA GLY A 233 -0.14 23.33 13.74
C GLY A 233 -0.64 22.03 13.15
N TYR A 234 0.30 21.21 12.70
CA TYR A 234 0.03 19.90 12.12
C TYR A 234 0.22 18.83 13.18
N LEU A 235 -0.66 17.83 13.18
CA LEU A 235 -0.57 16.66 14.05
C LEU A 235 -0.50 15.41 13.17
N GLU A 236 0.51 14.58 13.42
CA GLU A 236 0.67 13.27 12.82
C GLU A 236 0.42 12.21 13.89
N VAL A 237 -0.43 11.23 13.58
CA VAL A 237 -0.78 10.16 14.51
C VAL A 237 -0.49 8.81 13.87
N ILE A 238 0.35 8.03 14.56
CA ILE A 238 0.55 6.61 14.27
C ILE A 238 0.01 5.83 15.46
N SER A 239 -0.99 5.00 15.22
CA SER A 239 -1.74 4.27 16.23
C SER A 239 -1.74 2.78 15.96
N GLU A 240 -1.50 2.01 17.02
CA GLU A 240 -1.72 0.56 17.06
C GLU A 240 -3.18 0.26 17.40
N ASN A 241 -3.71 0.94 18.42
CA ASN A 241 -5.09 0.86 18.90
C ASN A 241 -5.41 2.08 19.77
N SER A 242 -6.64 2.16 20.31
CA SER A 242 -7.07 3.30 21.14
C SER A 242 -6.26 3.50 22.43
N GLY A 243 -5.53 2.49 22.89
CA GLY A 243 -4.67 2.55 24.07
C GLY A 243 -3.23 3.00 23.78
N TYR A 244 -2.76 2.85 22.53
CA TYR A 244 -1.36 3.06 22.15
C TYR A 244 -1.23 3.79 20.81
N ALA A 245 -0.74 5.02 20.89
CA ALA A 245 -0.46 5.84 19.72
C ALA A 245 0.75 6.75 19.95
N ARG A 246 1.46 7.10 18.89
CA ARG A 246 2.45 8.17 18.86
C ARG A 246 1.83 9.38 18.19
N GLN A 247 2.00 10.54 18.81
CA GLN A 247 1.60 11.82 18.26
C GLN A 247 2.82 12.70 18.06
N VAL A 248 2.93 13.32 16.88
CA VAL A 248 3.95 14.34 16.56
C VAL A 248 3.22 15.61 16.18
N TYR A 249 3.56 16.73 16.82
CA TYR A 249 2.96 18.03 16.56
C TYR A 249 4.01 19.02 16.07
N THR A 250 3.73 19.66 14.95
CA THR A 250 4.60 20.69 14.34
C THR A 250 3.86 22.02 14.32
N ALA A 251 4.37 23.00 15.06
CA ALA A 251 3.81 24.35 15.08
C ALA A 251 3.94 25.00 13.69
N ARG A 252 2.88 25.62 13.17
CA ARG A 252 2.84 26.09 11.78
C ARG A 252 3.81 27.25 11.50
N GLY A 253 3.93 28.21 12.42
CA GLY A 253 4.75 29.41 12.21
C GLY A 253 6.21 29.16 12.58
N SER A 254 6.44 28.71 13.81
CA SER A 254 7.79 28.47 14.33
C SER A 254 8.45 27.17 13.84
N GLY A 255 7.69 26.21 13.33
CA GLY A 255 8.22 24.91 12.90
C GLY A 255 8.68 24.00 14.03
N VAL A 256 8.47 24.41 15.30
CA VAL A 256 8.89 23.64 16.47
C VAL A 256 8.11 22.33 16.55
N VAL A 257 8.85 21.24 16.71
CA VAL A 257 8.31 19.87 16.75
C VAL A 257 8.27 19.36 18.17
N HIS A 258 7.14 18.78 18.55
CA HIS A 258 6.97 18.06 19.80
C HIS A 258 6.47 16.65 19.52
N GLN A 259 6.80 15.72 20.39
CA GLN A 259 6.29 14.35 20.33
C GLN A 259 5.75 13.90 21.67
N ARG A 260 4.75 13.02 21.65
CA ARG A 260 4.28 12.30 22.83
C ARG A 260 3.72 10.93 22.44
N PHE A 261 3.41 10.16 23.47
CA PHE A 261 2.70 8.90 23.35
C PHE A 261 1.35 8.98 24.05
N ILE A 262 0.37 8.27 23.52
CA ILE A 262 -0.77 7.75 24.26
C ILE A 262 -0.34 6.36 24.75
N PHE A 263 -0.43 6.12 26.05
CA PHE A 263 -0.01 4.87 26.67
C PHE A 263 -1.09 4.42 27.65
N ASN A 264 -1.59 3.19 27.51
CA ASN A 264 -2.76 2.69 28.24
C ASN A 264 -3.97 3.64 28.17
N GLY A 265 -4.20 4.28 27.02
CA GLY A 265 -5.30 5.22 26.80
C GLY A 265 -5.11 6.61 27.43
N ALA A 266 -3.96 6.87 28.06
CA ALA A 266 -3.64 8.16 28.66
C ALA A 266 -2.56 8.91 27.87
N ALA A 267 -2.80 10.20 27.61
CA ALA A 267 -1.82 11.07 26.96
C ALA A 267 -0.65 11.37 27.90
N GLN A 268 0.56 11.04 27.47
CA GLN A 268 1.79 11.41 28.16
C GLN A 268 2.17 12.87 27.88
N PRO A 269 3.03 13.48 28.70
CA PRO A 269 3.50 14.84 28.46
C PRO A 269 4.17 15.00 27.09
N TRP A 270 3.96 16.14 26.45
CA TRP A 270 4.68 16.52 25.25
C TRP A 270 6.16 16.74 25.54
N ARG A 271 7.00 16.27 24.63
CA ARG A 271 8.45 16.43 24.67
C ARG A 271 8.90 17.20 23.44
N LEU A 272 9.61 18.30 23.67
CA LEU A 272 10.24 19.08 22.62
C LEU A 272 11.30 18.22 21.88
N VAL A 273 11.33 18.32 20.56
CA VAL A 273 12.37 17.71 19.71
C VAL A 273 13.42 18.76 19.42
N PHE A 274 14.67 18.51 19.83
CA PHE A 274 15.79 19.37 19.52
C PHE A 274 16.31 19.10 18.11
N THR A 275 16.59 20.18 17.37
CA THR A 275 17.21 20.17 16.05
C THR A 275 18.51 20.98 16.09
N GLN A 276 19.35 20.89 15.06
CA GLN A 276 20.57 21.71 14.98
C GLN A 276 20.30 23.21 15.15
N ALA A 277 19.13 23.69 14.73
CA ALA A 277 18.76 25.10 14.84
C ALA A 277 18.32 25.53 16.25
N THR A 278 17.99 24.59 17.14
CA THR A 278 17.40 24.89 18.46
C THR A 278 18.30 24.50 19.64
N ILE A 279 19.48 23.93 19.37
CA ILE A 279 20.43 23.54 20.43
C ILE A 279 20.99 24.80 21.14
N LEU A 280 21.24 25.87 20.39
CA LEU A 280 21.72 27.15 20.90
C LEU A 280 20.59 28.18 20.92
N GLY A 281 20.34 28.80 22.07
CA GLY A 281 19.28 29.79 22.25
C GLY A 281 19.04 30.11 23.72
N ALA A 282 17.94 30.78 24.04
CA ALA A 282 17.57 31.04 25.43
C ALA A 282 17.28 29.72 26.17
N VAL A 283 17.98 29.48 27.27
CA VAL A 283 17.78 28.32 28.12
C VAL A 283 16.70 28.67 29.15
N SER A 284 15.71 27.80 29.31
CA SER A 284 14.64 27.96 30.30
C SER A 284 14.21 26.60 30.84
N GLN A 285 13.59 26.60 32.01
CA GLN A 285 13.05 25.41 32.65
C GLN A 285 11.75 25.71 33.37
N SER A 286 10.95 24.68 33.57
CA SER A 286 9.82 24.68 34.49
C SER A 286 9.84 23.40 35.33
N ALA A 287 9.77 23.52 36.66
CA ALA A 287 9.82 22.39 37.60
C ALA A 287 10.95 21.36 37.32
N GLY A 288 12.17 21.84 37.02
CA GLY A 288 13.32 21.00 36.70
C GLY A 288 13.35 20.41 35.28
N VAL A 289 12.33 20.67 34.45
CA VAL A 289 12.27 20.21 33.05
C VAL A 289 12.72 21.33 32.11
N PRO A 290 13.71 21.10 31.24
CA PRO A 290 14.09 22.07 30.22
C PRO A 290 12.95 22.36 29.25
N THR A 291 12.63 23.65 29.07
CA THR A 291 11.59 24.14 28.16
C THR A 291 12.16 24.97 27.00
N GLY A 292 13.43 25.37 27.10
CA GLY A 292 14.14 26.18 26.10
C GLY A 292 15.25 25.40 25.37
N ALA A 293 16.26 26.13 24.88
CA ALA A 293 17.44 25.56 24.25
C ALA A 293 18.30 24.75 25.24
N ILE A 294 19.28 24.00 24.72
CA ILE A 294 20.21 23.22 25.54
C ILE A 294 21.32 24.11 26.10
N VAL A 295 21.81 25.04 25.28
CA VAL A 295 22.91 25.95 25.62
C VAL A 295 22.50 27.38 25.30
N GLU A 296 22.77 28.30 26.22
CA GLU A 296 22.69 29.74 26.01
C GLU A 296 24.09 30.32 26.19
N ARG A 297 24.51 31.19 25.26
CA ARG A 297 25.74 31.97 25.37
C ARG A 297 25.40 33.44 25.33
N GLY A 298 26.02 34.23 26.19
CA GLY A 298 25.84 35.68 26.17
C GLY A 298 27.06 36.40 26.71
N SER A 299 27.14 37.69 26.40
CA SER A 299 28.17 38.59 26.89
C SER A 299 27.58 39.96 27.18
N ASN A 300 28.16 40.65 28.16
CA ASN A 300 27.86 42.04 28.46
C ASN A 300 29.12 42.73 29.03
N ALA A 301 28.98 43.97 29.48
CA ALA A 301 30.10 44.75 30.05
C ALA A 301 30.78 44.06 31.25
N ASN A 302 30.11 43.10 31.90
CA ASN A 302 30.63 42.38 33.05
C ASN A 302 31.28 41.03 32.69
N GLY A 303 31.38 40.67 31.41
CA GLY A 303 32.02 39.43 30.96
C GLY A 303 31.09 38.55 30.14
N GLU A 304 31.39 37.26 30.12
CA GLU A 304 30.72 36.26 29.30
C GLU A 304 30.10 35.17 30.17
N PHE A 305 29.03 34.54 29.68
CA PHE A 305 28.41 33.41 30.35
C PHE A 305 27.97 32.30 29.38
N VAL A 306 27.84 31.10 29.94
CA VAL A 306 27.11 29.99 29.34
C VAL A 306 26.12 29.45 30.37
N ARG A 307 24.88 29.21 29.95
CA ARG A 307 23.89 28.42 30.69
C ARG A 307 23.64 27.11 29.96
N PHE A 308 23.45 26.06 30.73
CA PHE A 308 23.08 24.74 30.25
C PHE A 308 21.71 24.36 30.80
N ALA A 309 20.95 23.61 30.01
CA ALA A 309 19.61 23.14 30.37
C ALA A 309 19.58 22.30 31.66
N ASP A 310 20.68 21.67 32.04
CA ASP A 310 20.84 20.91 33.29
C ASP A 310 20.87 21.79 34.55
N GLY A 311 20.91 23.12 34.39
CA GLY A 311 21.02 24.10 35.47
C GLY A 311 22.40 24.66 35.69
N THR A 312 23.42 24.15 35.02
CA THR A 312 24.79 24.65 35.13
C THR A 312 24.90 26.03 34.49
N GLN A 313 25.50 26.97 35.22
CA GLN A 313 25.90 28.28 34.71
C GLN A 313 27.39 28.47 34.95
N ILE A 314 28.08 29.00 33.94
CA ILE A 314 29.48 29.40 34.03
C ILE A 314 29.56 30.85 33.58
N CYS A 315 30.16 31.70 34.40
CA CYS A 315 30.49 33.07 34.05
C CYS A 315 32.01 33.24 34.08
N TRP A 316 32.58 34.01 33.15
CA TRP A 316 34.00 34.35 33.19
C TRP A 316 34.26 35.77 32.69
N ILE A 317 35.38 36.34 33.11
CA ILE A 317 35.90 37.62 32.62
C ILE A 317 37.40 37.48 32.33
N GLY A 318 37.81 37.92 31.15
CA GLY A 318 39.18 37.74 30.66
C GLY A 318 40.20 38.68 31.29
N SER A 319 39.77 39.84 31.81
CA SER A 319 40.62 40.77 32.54
C SER A 319 39.79 41.79 33.30
N VAL A 320 40.15 42.05 34.55
CA VAL A 320 39.66 43.19 35.33
C VAL A 320 40.86 43.98 35.82
N THR A 321 40.88 45.26 35.45
CA THR A 321 41.88 46.23 35.90
C THR A 321 41.27 47.13 36.95
N ARG A 322 41.96 47.31 38.08
CA ARG A 322 41.62 48.28 39.12
C ARG A 322 42.84 49.11 39.44
N THR A 323 42.75 50.40 39.18
CA THR A 323 43.84 51.34 39.45
C THR A 323 43.72 51.92 40.86
N GLY A 324 44.87 52.21 41.48
CA GLY A 324 44.91 52.90 42.76
C GLY A 324 44.27 52.13 43.93
N VAL A 325 44.37 50.80 43.95
CA VAL A 325 43.90 49.98 45.07
C VAL A 325 44.78 50.26 46.29
N VAL A 326 44.17 50.79 47.35
CA VAL A 326 44.85 51.11 48.61
C VAL A 326 44.83 49.89 49.53
N LEU A 327 46.01 49.34 49.83
CA LEU A 327 46.22 48.25 50.77
C LEU A 327 46.79 48.81 52.08
N ASN A 328 45.91 49.21 53.00
CA ASN A 328 46.29 49.85 54.26
C ASN A 328 45.61 49.25 55.51
N VAL A 329 44.78 48.21 55.33
CA VAL A 329 44.14 47.52 56.46
C VAL A 329 45.05 46.40 56.94
N SER A 330 45.58 46.52 58.15
CA SER A 330 46.44 45.47 58.74
C SER A 330 45.71 44.12 58.79
N SER A 331 46.35 43.07 58.28
CA SER A 331 45.79 41.72 58.18
C SER A 331 46.89 40.67 58.01
N ALA A 332 46.88 39.64 58.87
CA ALA A 332 47.77 38.47 58.77
C ALA A 332 49.26 38.81 58.53
N GLY A 333 49.79 39.80 59.25
CA GLY A 333 51.21 40.22 59.13
C GLY A 333 51.52 41.12 57.92
N GLY A 334 50.53 41.51 57.13
CA GLY A 334 50.66 42.49 56.04
C GLY A 334 49.44 43.41 55.96
N PHE A 335 49.09 43.83 54.75
CA PHE A 335 48.03 44.80 54.48
C PHE A 335 47.08 44.31 53.38
N ARG A 336 45.78 44.48 53.59
CA ARG A 336 44.73 44.18 52.61
C ARG A 336 43.98 45.43 52.17
N ASN A 337 43.19 45.31 51.10
CA ASN A 337 42.31 46.37 50.62
C ASN A 337 41.26 46.78 51.67
N SER A 338 41.00 48.09 51.75
CA SER A 338 39.92 48.64 52.59
C SER A 338 38.57 48.60 51.86
N GLY A 339 37.56 47.99 52.49
CA GLY A 339 36.17 48.03 52.03
C GLY A 339 35.85 47.10 50.86
N ASN A 340 34.64 46.52 50.89
CA ASN A 340 34.18 45.44 50.00
C ASN A 340 33.74 45.88 48.58
N THR A 341 34.18 47.06 48.12
CA THR A 341 33.71 47.71 46.88
C THR A 341 34.82 47.99 45.87
N ALA A 342 36.07 48.10 46.30
CA ALA A 342 37.22 48.29 45.41
C ALA A 342 37.64 46.94 44.81
N GLY A 343 36.99 46.56 43.70
CA GLY A 343 37.33 45.36 42.93
C GLY A 343 36.19 44.37 42.70
N THR A 344 34.95 44.68 43.11
CA THR A 344 33.80 43.79 42.92
C THR A 344 33.63 43.40 41.45
N TRP A 345 33.55 42.10 41.20
CA TRP A 345 33.06 41.58 39.93
C TRP A 345 31.57 41.32 40.06
N THR A 346 30.75 42.00 39.27
CA THR A 346 29.36 41.59 39.07
C THR A 346 29.36 40.51 38.00
N TYR A 347 28.66 39.40 38.20
CA TYR A 347 28.58 38.38 37.17
C TYR A 347 27.74 38.88 35.99
N PRO A 348 28.08 38.51 34.75
CA PRO A 348 27.28 38.83 33.57
C PRO A 348 25.87 38.21 33.64
N SER A 349 25.67 37.17 34.44
CA SER A 349 24.37 36.55 34.72
C SER A 349 24.33 36.10 36.17
N SER A 350 23.22 36.33 36.88
CA SER A 350 23.08 35.95 38.29
C SER A 350 22.89 34.43 38.44
N PHE A 351 23.41 33.89 39.53
CA PHE A 351 23.18 32.52 39.99
C PHE A 351 21.97 32.47 40.93
N VAL A 352 21.45 31.27 41.20
CA VAL A 352 20.39 31.04 42.22
C VAL A 352 20.96 31.01 43.64
N SER A 353 22.23 30.60 43.77
CA SER A 353 22.98 30.53 45.02
C SER A 353 24.42 31.01 44.79
N ALA A 354 25.17 31.26 45.87
CA ALA A 354 26.59 31.62 45.74
C ALA A 354 27.34 30.53 44.93
N PRO A 355 28.02 30.90 43.82
CA PRO A 355 28.77 29.96 42.99
C PRO A 355 30.14 29.63 43.58
N THR A 356 30.83 28.66 43.00
CA THR A 356 32.27 28.46 43.24
C THR A 356 33.06 29.41 42.34
N VAL A 357 33.95 30.22 42.93
CA VAL A 357 34.73 31.23 42.20
C VAL A 357 36.21 30.91 42.25
N HIS A 358 36.85 30.90 41.09
CA HIS A 358 38.30 30.86 40.95
C HIS A 358 38.77 32.19 40.36
N ILE A 359 39.79 32.78 40.98
CA ILE A 359 40.45 34.01 40.57
C ILE A 359 41.92 33.73 40.28
N THR A 360 42.45 34.31 39.22
CA THR A 360 43.87 34.26 38.88
C THR A 360 44.42 35.68 38.83
N SER A 361 45.43 35.96 39.65
CA SER A 361 46.14 37.24 39.57
C SER A 361 46.94 37.32 38.27
N LEU A 362 46.83 38.46 37.59
CA LEU A 362 47.67 38.86 36.46
C LEU A 362 48.62 40.01 36.84
N THR A 363 48.70 40.36 38.14
CA THR A 363 49.55 41.46 38.59
C THR A 363 51.02 41.07 38.57
N THR A 364 51.88 41.97 38.10
CA THR A 364 53.33 41.85 38.25
C THR A 364 53.83 42.37 39.59
N ASN A 365 53.03 43.23 40.25
CA ASN A 365 53.24 43.61 41.64
C ASN A 365 53.00 42.36 42.50
N HIS A 366 53.92 42.03 43.42
CA HIS A 366 53.88 40.85 44.28
C HIS A 366 52.67 40.85 45.24
N LEU A 367 51.46 40.65 44.71
CA LEU A 367 50.18 40.69 45.39
C LEU A 367 49.60 39.28 45.48
N MET A 368 48.93 38.99 46.59
CA MET A 368 48.13 37.80 46.76
C MET A 368 46.66 38.14 46.59
N MET A 369 45.91 37.26 45.94
CA MET A 369 44.48 37.46 45.66
C MET A 369 43.68 36.22 46.02
N ALA A 370 42.51 36.43 46.63
CA ALA A 370 41.55 35.38 46.90
C ALA A 370 40.13 35.89 46.63
N SER A 371 39.24 35.00 46.19
CA SER A 371 37.82 35.31 46.14
C SER A 371 37.27 35.45 47.57
N ASN A 372 36.47 36.48 47.82
CA ASN A 372 35.87 36.77 49.11
C ASN A 372 34.43 37.30 48.91
N VAL A 373 33.61 37.20 49.95
CA VAL A 373 32.20 37.65 49.97
C VAL A 373 31.44 37.28 48.69
N ILE A 374 31.38 35.97 48.43
CA ILE A 374 30.73 35.40 47.25
C ILE A 374 29.22 35.44 47.45
N SER A 375 28.50 36.01 46.49
CA SER A 375 27.05 36.12 46.45
C SER A 375 26.51 35.60 45.12
N PRO A 376 25.19 35.46 44.91
CA PRO A 376 24.65 35.01 43.63
C PRO A 376 24.86 36.00 42.47
N SER A 377 25.13 37.28 42.75
CA SER A 377 25.27 38.34 41.73
C SER A 377 26.71 38.84 41.54
N SER A 378 27.58 38.61 42.51
CA SER A 378 28.94 39.15 42.50
C SER A 378 29.86 38.45 43.50
N PHE A 379 31.17 38.66 43.34
CA PHE A 379 32.14 38.45 44.42
C PHE A 379 33.06 39.66 44.55
N TYR A 380 33.74 39.74 45.69
CA TYR A 380 34.77 40.75 45.95
C TYR A 380 36.15 40.08 46.13
N PRO A 381 37.21 40.55 45.44
CA PRO A 381 38.54 40.01 45.66
C PRO A 381 39.15 40.60 46.95
N LEU A 382 39.63 39.72 47.82
CA LEU A 382 40.60 40.09 48.84
C LEU A 382 41.97 40.21 48.17
N ILE A 383 42.58 41.38 48.27
CA ILE A 383 43.91 41.67 47.74
C ILE A 383 44.82 41.95 48.93
N TRP A 384 45.96 41.28 48.97
CA TRP A 384 46.90 41.36 50.08
C TRP A 384 48.32 41.65 49.58
N SER A 385 49.06 42.46 50.34
CA SER A 385 50.48 42.73 50.15
C SER A 385 51.20 42.68 51.49
N ALA A 386 52.50 42.38 51.46
CA ALA A 386 53.36 42.45 52.65
C ALA A 386 53.55 43.90 53.14
N ASN A 387 53.38 44.89 52.27
CA ASN A 387 53.61 46.31 52.58
C ASN A 387 52.33 47.13 52.39
N ALA A 388 52.19 48.21 53.16
CA ALA A 388 51.15 49.19 52.92
C ALA A 388 51.47 49.92 51.61
N VAL A 389 50.58 49.81 50.62
CA VAL A 389 50.85 50.29 49.26
C VAL A 389 49.57 50.72 48.56
N THR A 390 49.70 51.70 47.66
CA THR A 390 48.67 51.99 46.65
C THR A 390 49.18 51.46 45.31
N THR A 391 48.43 50.55 44.70
CA THR A 391 48.91 49.81 43.52
C THR A 391 47.76 49.44 42.60
N ASP A 392 48.07 49.09 41.36
CA ASP A 392 47.11 48.60 40.39
C ASP A 392 46.98 47.07 40.52
N ALA A 393 45.76 46.57 40.46
CA ALA A 393 45.43 45.15 40.50
C ALA A 393 44.78 44.69 39.19
N PHE A 394 45.21 43.53 38.70
CA PHE A 394 44.84 42.93 37.43
C PHE A 394 44.54 41.45 37.68
N TRP A 395 43.39 40.95 37.23
CA TRP A 395 43.02 39.55 37.46
C TRP A 395 41.98 39.05 36.47
N THR A 396 41.87 37.73 36.36
CA THR A 396 40.77 37.04 35.66
C THR A 396 39.95 36.24 36.67
N ALA A 397 38.70 35.95 36.34
CA ALA A 397 37.87 35.12 37.19
C ALA A 397 36.92 34.22 36.39
N ILE A 398 36.61 33.07 36.96
CA ILE A 398 35.55 32.17 36.54
C ILE A 398 34.68 31.80 37.74
N ALA A 399 33.36 31.83 37.54
CA ALA A 399 32.37 31.43 38.52
C ALA A 399 31.49 30.32 37.94
N ILE A 400 31.32 29.23 38.69
CA ILE A 400 30.55 28.05 38.28
C ILE A 400 29.49 27.78 39.34
N GLY A 401 28.23 27.66 38.93
CA GLY A 401 27.12 27.46 39.85
C GLY A 401 25.83 27.06 39.12
N ARG A 402 24.70 27.29 39.78
CA ARG A 402 23.36 26.97 39.25
C ARG A 402 22.58 28.24 38.90
N TRP A 403 21.77 28.20 37.85
CA TRP A 403 20.88 29.32 37.47
C TRP A 403 19.41 29.11 37.87
N TYR A 404 19.03 27.89 38.28
CA TYR A 404 17.73 27.56 38.88
C TYR A 404 17.86 26.50 39.99
#